data_AF-A0A7S2IXL0-F1
#
_entry.id   AF-A0A7S2IXL0-F1
#
_cell.length_a   1.000
_cell.length_b   1.000
_cell.length_c   1.000
_cell.angle_alpha   90.00
_cell.angle_beta   90.00
_cell.angle_gamma   90.00
#
_symmetry.space_group_name_H-M   'P 1'
#
loop_
_entity.id
_entity.type
_entity.pdbx_description
1 polymer ?
#
loop_
_entity_poly.entity_id
_entity_poly.type
_entity_poly.pdbx_seq_one_letter_code
_entity_poly.pdbx_strand_id
1 'polypeptide(L)'
;IGIDFSKACGPCWPYPKFKQTGDATVSRKRGIAINNNKLSETALKNLAHVVSWGATWEANPGEGGPDIAMWDKYGIRFMPMVFNRDAVGRIEHTGVPKGAYALLGFNEPNF
;
A
#
# COMPACT_ATOMS: atom_id res chain seq x y z
N ILE A 1 21.35 20.30 -7.84
CA ILE A 1 21.69 19.16 -8.72
C ILE A 1 20.56 19.01 -9.72
N GLY A 2 20.73 19.53 -10.93
CA GLY A 2 19.84 19.23 -12.05
C GLY A 2 20.39 18.00 -12.74
N ILE A 3 19.65 16.89 -12.71
CA ILE A 3 20.03 15.69 -13.47
C ILE A 3 19.56 15.92 -14.90
N ASP A 4 20.50 16.17 -15.79
CA ASP A 4 20.25 16.25 -17.24
C ASP A 4 20.08 14.83 -17.80
N PHE A 5 18.84 14.47 -18.16
CA PHE A 5 18.50 13.19 -18.77
C PHE A 5 18.61 13.21 -20.31
N SER A 6 19.20 14.24 -20.91
CA SER A 6 19.31 14.39 -22.37
C SER A 6 20.16 13.30 -23.05
N LYS A 7 20.91 12.51 -22.28
CA LYS A 7 21.78 11.45 -22.82
C LYS A 7 21.54 10.13 -22.09
N ALA A 8 21.06 9.15 -22.87
CA ALA A 8 20.94 7.72 -22.57
C ALA A 8 19.75 7.26 -21.72
N CYS A 9 18.60 7.11 -22.39
CA CYS A 9 17.81 5.88 -22.36
C CYS A 9 17.06 5.78 -23.70
N GLY A 10 17.70 5.15 -24.70
CA GLY A 10 17.05 4.73 -25.94
C GLY A 10 15.90 3.72 -25.69
N PRO A 11 15.31 3.15 -26.76
CA PRO A 11 13.90 2.76 -26.92
C PRO A 11 13.37 1.55 -26.11
N CYS A 12 13.94 1.24 -24.94
CA CYS A 12 13.64 0.00 -24.21
C CYS A 12 12.52 0.11 -23.15
N TRP A 13 11.88 1.27 -22.97
CA TRP A 13 10.76 1.40 -22.04
C TRP A 13 9.67 2.33 -22.60
N PRO A 14 8.50 1.81 -23.03
CA PRO A 14 7.47 2.62 -23.69
C PRO A 14 6.70 3.54 -22.74
N TYR A 15 7.05 3.56 -21.44
CA TYR A 15 6.34 4.35 -20.43
C TYR A 15 7.18 5.55 -20.00
N PRO A 16 6.58 6.76 -19.91
CA PRO A 16 7.20 7.92 -19.27
C PRO A 16 7.70 7.52 -17.86
N LYS A 17 9.00 7.64 -17.62
CA LYS A 17 9.60 7.25 -16.33
C LYS A 17 9.28 8.23 -15.19
N PHE A 18 8.79 9.43 -15.53
CA PHE A 18 8.61 10.52 -14.58
C PHE A 18 7.23 11.15 -14.72
N LYS A 19 6.67 11.56 -13.57
CA LYS A 19 5.50 12.43 -13.55
C LYS A 19 5.86 13.77 -14.20
N GLN A 20 4.97 14.28 -15.01
CA GLN A 20 5.07 15.64 -15.53
C GLN A 20 4.55 16.63 -14.47
N THR A 21 4.97 17.90 -14.56
CA THR A 21 4.37 18.95 -13.74
C THR A 21 2.86 19.01 -14.00
N GLY A 22 2.05 18.92 -12.94
CA GLY A 22 0.59 18.85 -13.04
C GLY A 22 0.01 17.44 -13.13
N ASP A 23 0.84 16.40 -13.24
CA ASP A 23 0.40 15.01 -13.25
C ASP A 23 -0.01 14.52 -11.84
N ALA A 24 -1.31 14.62 -11.58
CA ALA A 24 -1.94 14.12 -10.35
C ALA A 24 -2.21 12.60 -10.34
N THR A 25 -1.85 11.86 -11.41
CA THR A 25 -2.17 10.42 -11.48
C THR A 25 -1.38 9.61 -10.45
N VAL A 26 -2.03 8.65 -9.80
CA VAL A 26 -1.37 7.78 -8.81
C VAL A 26 -1.15 6.41 -9.45
N SER A 27 0.08 5.89 -9.32
CA SER A 27 0.41 4.56 -9.85
C SER A 27 -0.36 3.49 -9.08
N ARG A 28 -1.15 2.68 -9.80
CA ARG A 28 -1.85 1.50 -9.26
C ARG A 28 -0.90 0.45 -8.67
N LYS A 29 0.39 0.48 -9.04
CA LYS A 29 1.40 -0.45 -8.54
C LYS A 29 2.08 0.05 -7.26
N ARG A 30 2.10 1.36 -7.01
CA ARG A 30 2.83 1.91 -5.86
C ARG A 30 1.99 1.74 -4.60
N GLY A 31 2.55 1.03 -3.62
CA GLY A 31 2.00 0.89 -2.29
C GLY A 31 3.04 1.08 -1.20
N ILE A 32 2.61 0.88 0.04
CA ILE A 32 3.44 1.02 1.24
C ILE A 32 3.22 -0.15 2.20
N ALA A 33 4.31 -0.72 2.73
CA ALA A 33 4.28 -1.63 3.86
C ALA A 33 4.77 -0.87 5.10
N ILE A 34 3.92 -0.74 6.13
CA ILE A 34 4.21 0.08 7.32
C ILE A 34 3.39 -0.40 8.51
N ASN A 35 3.96 -0.31 9.71
CA ASN A 35 3.24 -0.65 10.93
C ASN A 35 2.07 0.33 11.14
N ASN A 36 0.86 -0.19 11.41
CA ASN A 36 -0.35 0.65 11.45
C ASN A 36 -0.25 1.77 12.50
N ASN A 37 0.35 1.47 13.67
CA ASN A 37 0.54 2.42 14.77
C ASN A 37 1.53 3.56 14.47
N LYS A 38 2.21 3.54 13.32
CA LYS A 38 3.05 4.65 12.85
C LYS A 38 2.33 5.56 11.86
N LEU A 39 1.11 5.20 11.47
CA LEU A 39 0.30 6.00 10.59
C LEU A 39 -0.65 6.90 11.38
N SER A 40 -0.70 8.16 10.97
CA SER A 40 -1.73 9.10 11.38
C SER A 40 -2.61 9.44 10.18
N GLU A 41 -3.76 10.07 10.43
CA GLU A 41 -4.62 10.60 9.38
C GLU A 41 -3.84 11.55 8.44
N THR A 42 -3.01 12.44 9.00
CA THR A 42 -2.16 13.35 8.23
C THR A 42 -1.16 12.58 7.35
N ALA A 43 -0.59 11.49 7.86
CA ALA A 43 0.31 10.65 7.08
C ALA A 43 -0.43 9.99 5.90
N LEU A 44 -1.62 9.43 6.12
CA LEU A 44 -2.44 8.84 5.05
C LEU A 44 -2.83 9.89 4.00
N LYS A 45 -3.24 11.09 4.42
CA LYS A 45 -3.55 12.19 3.51
C LYS A 45 -2.35 12.53 2.60
N ASN A 46 -1.15 12.61 3.17
CA ASN A 46 0.06 12.89 2.39
C ASN A 46 0.42 11.72 1.45
N LEU A 47 0.26 10.48 1.93
CA LEU A 47 0.53 9.27 1.15
C LEU A 47 -0.45 9.11 -0.02
N ALA A 48 -1.70 9.57 0.11
CA ALA A 48 -2.73 9.45 -0.92
C ALA A 48 -2.34 10.08 -2.26
N HIS A 49 -1.41 11.04 -2.25
CA HIS A 49 -0.89 11.68 -3.46
C HIS A 49 0.12 10.80 -4.23
N VAL A 50 0.60 9.72 -3.62
CA VAL A 50 1.70 8.90 -4.16
C VAL A 50 1.42 7.41 -4.16
N VAL A 51 0.66 6.85 -3.21
CA VAL A 51 0.36 5.42 -3.12
C VAL A 51 -1.11 5.13 -3.37
N SER A 52 -1.40 3.93 -3.89
CA SER A 52 -2.78 3.46 -4.16
C SER A 52 -3.22 2.30 -3.27
N TRP A 53 -2.28 1.66 -2.56
CA TRP A 53 -2.55 0.57 -1.63
C TRP A 53 -1.55 0.56 -0.47
N GLY A 54 -1.88 -0.12 0.62
CA GLY A 54 -0.97 -0.34 1.74
C GLY A 54 -1.25 -1.61 2.52
N ALA A 55 -0.28 -2.05 3.32
CA ALA A 55 -0.39 -3.24 4.16
C ALA A 55 0.34 -3.03 5.49
N THR A 56 -0.17 -3.65 6.56
CA THR A 56 0.37 -3.53 7.94
C THR A 56 0.80 -4.88 8.53
N TRP A 57 0.95 -5.91 7.69
CA TRP A 57 1.22 -7.31 8.08
C TRP A 57 0.11 -7.97 8.93
N GLU A 58 -1.04 -7.32 9.05
CA GLU A 58 -2.15 -7.80 9.88
C GLU A 58 -3.37 -8.15 9.02
N ALA A 59 -4.21 -9.04 9.54
CA ALA A 59 -5.47 -9.42 8.91
C ALA A 59 -6.52 -8.29 8.94
N ASN A 60 -6.45 -7.45 9.98
CA ASN A 60 -7.20 -6.21 10.15
C ASN A 60 -6.20 -5.14 10.56
N PRO A 61 -6.37 -3.86 10.17
CA PRO A 61 -5.49 -2.81 10.64
C PRO A 61 -5.54 -2.74 12.17
N GLY A 62 -4.40 -2.98 12.81
CA GLY A 62 -4.28 -3.15 14.26
C GLY A 62 -4.56 -1.89 15.06
N GLU A 63 -4.67 -2.07 16.38
CA GLU A 63 -4.92 -0.98 17.34
C GLU A 63 -3.84 0.10 17.28
N GLY A 64 -4.26 1.37 17.45
CA GLY A 64 -3.37 2.52 17.52
C GLY A 64 -3.01 3.15 16.16
N GLY A 65 -3.65 2.73 15.07
CA GLY A 65 -3.52 3.31 13.74
C GLY A 65 -4.86 3.54 13.03
N PRO A 66 -4.83 3.91 11.73
CA PRO A 66 -6.02 4.08 10.90
C PRO A 66 -6.81 2.78 10.75
N ASP A 67 -8.13 2.86 10.84
CA ASP A 67 -9.03 1.77 10.47
C ASP A 67 -9.26 1.72 8.95
N ILE A 68 -9.93 0.67 8.46
CA ILE A 68 -10.20 0.47 7.03
C ILE A 68 -10.97 1.65 6.45
N ALA A 69 -11.93 2.21 7.19
CA ALA A 69 -12.71 3.35 6.74
C ALA A 69 -11.83 4.59 6.51
N MET A 70 -10.81 4.80 7.35
CA MET A 70 -9.84 5.88 7.17
C MET A 70 -8.94 5.63 5.95
N TRP A 71 -8.49 4.40 5.71
CA TRP A 71 -7.76 4.04 4.48
C TRP A 71 -8.61 4.35 3.23
N ASP A 72 -9.88 3.91 3.22
CA ASP A 72 -10.84 4.13 2.13
C ASP A 72 -11.15 5.62 1.91
N LYS A 73 -11.30 6.40 2.99
CA LYS A 73 -11.51 7.86 2.95
C LYS A 73 -10.44 8.57 2.13
N TYR A 74 -9.19 8.09 2.17
CA TYR A 74 -8.07 8.64 1.42
C TYR A 74 -7.79 7.93 0.10
N GLY A 75 -8.66 7.00 -0.31
CA GLY A 75 -8.52 6.28 -1.58
C GLY A 75 -7.33 5.33 -1.63
N ILE A 76 -6.77 4.95 -0.48
CA ILE A 76 -5.67 3.99 -0.37
C ILE A 76 -6.25 2.64 0.03
N ARG A 77 -6.12 1.63 -0.82
CA ARG A 77 -6.69 0.30 -0.54
C ARG A 77 -5.86 -0.44 0.50
N PHE A 78 -6.48 -0.81 1.62
CA PHE A 78 -5.85 -1.69 2.59
C PHE A 78 -5.79 -3.14 2.08
N MET A 79 -4.63 -3.77 2.19
CA MET A 79 -4.38 -5.16 1.82
C MET A 79 -4.18 -5.99 3.11
N PRO A 80 -5.18 -6.75 3.56
CA PRO A 80 -5.03 -7.62 4.73
C PRO A 80 -4.00 -8.72 4.46
N MET A 81 -3.36 -9.20 5.52
CA MET A 81 -2.36 -10.28 5.46
C MET A 81 -2.65 -11.41 6.45
N VAL A 82 -2.52 -12.65 5.97
CA VAL A 82 -2.36 -13.84 6.81
C VAL A 82 -0.88 -14.04 7.08
N PHE A 83 -0.35 -13.41 8.12
CA PHE A 83 1.09 -13.41 8.38
C PHE A 83 1.66 -14.81 8.64
N ASN A 84 0.98 -15.59 9.47
CA ASN A 84 1.39 -16.92 9.92
C ASN A 84 0.16 -17.80 10.24
N ARG A 85 0.40 -19.01 10.76
CA ARG A 85 -0.67 -19.95 11.15
C ARG A 85 -1.65 -19.36 12.16
N ASP A 86 -1.20 -18.55 13.11
CA ASP A 86 -2.08 -17.92 14.10
C ASP A 86 -3.02 -16.90 13.45
N ALA A 87 -2.58 -16.24 12.38
CA ALA A 87 -3.42 -15.34 11.59
C ALA A 87 -4.50 -16.07 10.79
N VAL A 88 -4.31 -17.36 10.45
CA VAL A 88 -5.33 -18.17 9.75
C VAL A 88 -6.59 -18.28 10.59
N GLY A 89 -6.46 -18.73 11.85
CA GLY A 89 -7.62 -18.89 12.74
C GLY A 89 -8.36 -17.58 12.98
N ARG A 90 -7.65 -16.45 12.98
CA ARG A 90 -8.28 -15.12 13.06
C ARG A 90 -9.13 -14.83 11.83
N ILE A 91 -8.61 -15.01 10.62
CA ILE A 91 -9.37 -14.77 9.38
C ILE A 91 -10.53 -15.75 9.23
N GLU A 92 -10.36 -17.02 9.60
CA GLU A 92 -11.46 -17.99 9.58
C GLU A 92 -12.61 -17.59 10.51
N HIS A 93 -12.30 -16.94 11.64
CA HIS A 93 -13.30 -16.48 12.59
C HIS A 93 -13.93 -15.12 12.23
N THR A 94 -13.14 -14.14 11.81
CA THR A 94 -13.59 -12.76 11.57
C THR A 94 -13.92 -12.47 10.11
N GLY A 95 -13.50 -13.34 9.19
CA GLY A 95 -13.57 -13.13 7.76
C GLY A 95 -12.49 -12.19 7.23
N VAL A 96 -12.35 -12.16 5.91
CA VAL A 96 -11.56 -11.13 5.22
C VAL A 96 -12.32 -9.80 5.32
N PRO A 97 -11.65 -8.67 5.65
CA PRO A 97 -12.33 -7.40 5.77
C PRO A 97 -13.13 -7.02 4.53
N LYS A 98 -14.33 -6.51 4.73
CA LYS A 98 -15.21 -6.08 3.65
C LYS A 98 -14.54 -4.98 2.82
N GLY A 99 -14.54 -5.14 1.50
CA GLY A 99 -13.89 -4.20 0.58
C GLY A 99 -12.42 -4.51 0.29
N ALA A 100 -11.83 -5.52 0.94
CA ALA A 100 -10.50 -5.99 0.58
C ALA A 100 -10.47 -6.47 -0.88
N TYR A 101 -9.52 -5.93 -1.65
CA TYR A 101 -9.34 -6.28 -3.06
C TYR A 101 -8.45 -7.52 -3.25
N ALA A 102 -7.56 -7.76 -2.29
CA ALA A 102 -6.66 -8.91 -2.27
C ALA A 102 -6.39 -9.32 -0.82
N LEU A 103 -5.88 -10.53 -0.64
CA LEU A 103 -5.41 -11.07 0.63
C LEU A 103 -3.94 -11.49 0.46
N LEU A 104 -3.06 -10.95 1.29
CA LEU A 104 -1.64 -11.32 1.30
C LEU A 104 -1.45 -12.61 2.12
N GLY A 105 -0.61 -13.51 1.60
CA GLY A 105 -0.29 -14.78 2.26
C GLY A 105 0.79 -14.65 3.33
N PHE A 106 1.35 -15.80 3.72
CA PHE A 106 2.38 -15.89 4.75
C PHE A 106 3.58 -15.00 4.46
N ASN A 107 4.02 -14.28 5.49
CA ASN A 107 5.21 -13.46 5.40
C ASN A 107 6.45 -14.32 5.58
N GLU A 108 7.28 -14.38 4.55
CA GLU A 108 8.62 -14.99 4.62
C GLU A 108 8.64 -16.38 5.29
N PRO A 109 7.82 -17.34 4.83
CA PRO A 109 7.64 -18.63 5.53
C PRO A 109 8.90 -19.52 5.57
N ASN A 110 9.98 -19.10 4.91
CA ASN A 110 11.27 -19.76 4.85
C ASN A 110 12.32 -19.13 5.78
N PHE A 111 11.92 -18.20 6.65
CA PHE A 111 12.77 -17.53 7.66
C PHE A 111 12.33 -17.87 9.07
#